data_AF-A0AAJ3HJY0-F1
#
_entry.id   AF-A0AAJ3HJY0-F1
#
_cell.length_a   1.000
_cell.length_b   1.000
_cell.length_c   1.000
_cell.angle_alpha   90.00
_cell.angle_beta   90.00
_cell.angle_gamma   90.00
#
_symmetry.space_group_name_H-M   'P 1'
#
loop_
_entity.id
_entity.type
_entity.pdbx_description
1 polymer ?
#
loop_
_entity_poly.entity_id
_entity_poly.type
_entity_poly.pdbx_seq_one_letter_code
_entity_poly.pdbx_strand_id
1 'polypeptide(L)'
;MALEYDPLAMGFPSQPTAEEAVSILEGRARCLEDVLLELEPEIVRFAQARSGLEWVGPAAVQFSWSADELTAVLRGAASALDEGLTSARGAASSIAVGAEHE
;
A
#
# COMPACT_ATOMS: atom_id res chain seq x y z
N MET A 1 46.00 -2.18 -26.82
CA MET A 1 44.68 -1.75 -27.32
C MET A 1 43.82 -1.54 -26.07
N ALA A 2 43.69 -0.29 -25.61
CA ALA A 2 42.87 0.02 -24.45
C ALA A 2 41.42 0.15 -24.94
N LEU A 3 40.52 -0.65 -24.38
CA LEU A 3 39.09 -0.48 -24.61
C LEU A 3 38.68 0.78 -23.85
N GLU A 4 38.39 1.85 -24.59
CA GLU A 4 37.74 3.03 -24.04
C GLU A 4 36.36 2.60 -23.54
N TYR A 5 36.23 2.51 -22.22
CA TYR A 5 34.95 2.32 -21.55
C TYR A 5 34.20 3.64 -21.68
N ASP A 6 33.19 3.69 -22.54
CA ASP A 6 32.25 4.80 -22.63
C ASP A 6 31.10 4.55 -21.63
N PRO A 7 31.05 5.25 -20.48
CA PRO A 7 29.98 5.11 -19.51
C PRO A 7 28.63 5.64 -20.02
N LEU A 8 28.59 6.34 -21.17
CA LEU A 8 27.36 6.88 -21.75
C LEU A 8 26.64 5.90 -22.68
N ALA A 9 27.27 4.77 -23.03
CA ALA A 9 26.65 3.71 -23.85
C ALA A 9 25.64 2.84 -23.06
N MET A 10 25.64 2.94 -21.73
CA MET A 10 24.59 2.39 -20.88
C MET A 10 23.46 3.41 -20.86
N GLY A 11 22.53 3.29 -21.82
CA GLY A 11 21.37 4.15 -21.94
C GLY A 11 20.76 4.43 -20.57
N PHE A 12 20.74 5.71 -20.19
CA PHE A 12 20.00 6.15 -19.02
C PHE A 12 18.57 5.60 -19.15
N PRO A 13 17.97 5.03 -18.08
CA PRO A 13 16.56 4.70 -18.14
C PRO A 13 15.84 5.99 -18.56
N SER A 14 15.17 5.95 -19.72
CA SER A 14 14.38 7.07 -20.18
C SER A 14 13.49 7.50 -19.01
N GLN A 15 13.61 8.76 -18.59
CA GLN A 15 12.74 9.27 -17.54
C GLN A 15 11.30 8.99 -17.96
N PRO A 16 10.48 8.38 -17.08
CA PRO A 16 9.09 8.14 -17.40
C PRO A 16 8.45 9.47 -17.77
N THR A 17 7.68 9.48 -18.84
CA THR A 17 6.88 10.65 -19.21
C THR A 17 5.92 11.00 -18.08
N ALA A 18 5.48 12.26 -18.00
CA ALA A 18 4.52 12.69 -16.99
C ALA A 18 3.25 11.81 -17.00
N GLU A 19 2.78 11.43 -18.19
CA GLU A 19 1.64 10.51 -18.37
C GLU A 19 1.91 9.10 -17.83
N GLU A 20 3.09 8.52 -18.12
CA GLU A 20 3.48 7.22 -17.58
C GLU A 20 3.60 7.25 -16.05
N ALA A 21 4.18 8.31 -15.49
CA ALA A 21 4.31 8.48 -14.05
C ALA A 21 2.94 8.57 -13.35
N VAL A 22 2.00 9.34 -13.91
CA VAL A 22 0.60 9.42 -13.43
C VAL A 22 -0.05 8.04 -13.49
N SER A 23 0.02 7.35 -14.64
CA SER A 23 -0.58 6.03 -14.81
C SER A 23 -0.03 5.00 -13.81
N ILE A 24 1.27 5.04 -13.51
CA ILE A 24 1.89 4.16 -12.51
C ILE A 24 1.33 4.47 -11.11
N LEU A 25 1.30 5.74 -10.72
CA LEU A 25 0.83 6.16 -9.40
C LEU A 25 -0.65 5.83 -9.18
N GLU A 26 -1.50 6.04 -10.18
CA GLU A 26 -2.91 5.64 -10.14
C GLU A 26 -3.09 4.12 -10.07
N GLY A 27 -2.25 3.36 -10.77
CA GLY A 27 -2.25 1.89 -10.68
C GLY A 27 -1.86 1.40 -9.29
N ARG A 28 -0.88 2.06 -8.66
CA ARG A 28 -0.49 1.78 -7.27
C ARG A 28 -1.58 2.17 -6.29
N ALA A 29 -2.22 3.32 -6.47
CA ALA A 29 -3.37 3.75 -5.67
C ALA A 29 -4.50 2.72 -5.68
N ARG A 30 -4.90 2.24 -6.87
CA ARG A 30 -5.93 1.19 -7.00
C ARG A 30 -5.57 -0.11 -6.26
N CYS A 31 -4.32 -0.56 -6.41
CA CYS A 31 -3.84 -1.75 -5.70
C CYS A 31 -3.90 -1.58 -4.17
N LEU A 32 -3.54 -0.40 -3.64
CA LEU A 32 -3.63 -0.12 -2.20
C LEU A 32 -5.09 -0.09 -1.72
N GLU A 33 -5.99 0.48 -2.51
CA GLU A 33 -7.42 0.54 -2.25
C GLU A 33 -8.06 -0.86 -2.21
N ASP A 34 -7.71 -1.73 -3.17
CA ASP A 34 -8.15 -3.13 -3.21
C ASP A 34 -7.71 -3.89 -1.95
N VAL A 35 -6.44 -3.74 -1.55
CA VAL A 35 -5.91 -4.39 -0.33
C VAL A 35 -6.61 -3.88 0.92
N LEU A 36 -6.91 -2.57 1.01
CA LEU A 36 -7.65 -2.00 2.14
C LEU A 36 -9.07 -2.56 2.23
N LEU A 37 -9.76 -2.67 1.09
CA LEU A 37 -11.12 -3.23 1.00
C LEU A 37 -11.18 -4.69 1.44
N GLU A 38 -10.14 -5.49 1.16
CA GLU A 38 -10.04 -6.87 1.63
C GLU A 38 -9.67 -6.98 3.12
N LEU A 39 -8.90 -6.02 3.64
CA LEU A 39 -8.38 -6.05 5.00
C LEU A 39 -9.43 -5.68 6.07
N GLU A 40 -10.29 -4.69 5.78
CA GLU A 40 -11.35 -4.26 6.69
C GLU A 40 -12.28 -5.38 7.19
N PRO A 41 -12.87 -6.24 6.34
CA PRO A 41 -13.77 -7.29 6.80
C PRO A 41 -13.06 -8.32 7.69
N GLU A 42 -11.79 -8.62 7.44
CA GLU A 42 -11.00 -9.54 8.28
C GLU A 42 -10.73 -8.93 9.66
N ILE A 43 -10.38 -7.63 9.73
CA ILE A 43 -10.25 -6.91 11.01
C ILE A 43 -11.56 -6.96 11.80
N VAL A 44 -12.70 -6.74 11.15
CA VAL A 44 -14.02 -6.81 11.77
C VAL A 44 -14.32 -8.22 12.28
N ARG A 45 -14.00 -9.25 11.49
CA ARG A 45 -14.19 -10.66 11.87
C ARG A 45 -13.37 -11.04 13.11
N PHE A 46 -12.10 -10.66 13.17
CA PHE A 46 -11.27 -10.92 14.36
C PHE A 46 -11.79 -10.20 15.61
N ALA A 47 -12.25 -8.96 15.46
CA ALA A 47 -12.87 -8.20 16.55
C ALA A 47 -14.18 -8.85 17.04
N GLN A 48 -14.98 -9.43 16.13
CA GLN A 48 -16.19 -10.17 16.48
C GLN A 48 -15.87 -11.50 17.17
N ALA A 49 -14.90 -12.26 16.67
CA ALA A 49 -14.44 -13.50 17.30
C ALA A 49 -14.00 -13.28 18.76
N ARG A 50 -13.30 -12.15 19.01
CA ARG A 50 -12.89 -11.70 20.35
C ARG A 50 -14.06 -11.45 21.31
N SER A 51 -15.22 -11.01 20.83
CA SER A 51 -16.38 -10.70 21.69
C SER A 51 -17.01 -11.95 22.35
N GLY A 52 -16.48 -13.15 22.08
CA GLY A 52 -16.98 -14.40 22.61
C GLY A 52 -18.21 -14.93 21.88
N LEU A 53 -18.58 -14.30 20.76
CA LEU A 53 -19.69 -14.74 19.90
C LEU A 53 -19.36 -16.02 19.13
N GLU A 54 -18.08 -16.22 18.76
CA GLU A 54 -17.66 -17.41 17.99
C GLU A 54 -16.87 -18.42 18.82
N TRP A 55 -16.05 -17.99 19.79
CA TRP A 55 -15.14 -18.86 20.53
C TRP A 55 -15.51 -18.93 22.02
N VAL A 56 -15.68 -20.14 22.55
CA VAL A 56 -16.06 -20.40 23.94
C VAL A 56 -15.04 -21.34 24.61
N GLY A 57 -14.74 -21.08 25.88
CA GLY A 57 -13.90 -21.93 26.73
C GLY A 57 -12.53 -21.35 27.05
N PRO A 58 -11.68 -22.07 27.82
CA PRO A 58 -10.40 -21.56 28.31
C PRO A 58 -9.41 -21.16 27.21
N ALA A 59 -9.47 -21.84 26.06
CA ALA A 59 -8.65 -21.51 24.88
C ALA A 59 -9.02 -20.14 24.29
N ALA A 60 -10.28 -19.72 24.37
CA ALA A 60 -10.75 -18.44 23.84
C ALA A 60 -10.05 -17.23 24.49
N VAL A 61 -9.64 -17.36 25.76
CA VAL A 61 -8.89 -16.32 26.48
C VAL A 61 -7.44 -16.20 25.97
N GLN A 62 -6.80 -17.31 25.61
CA GLN A 62 -5.45 -17.24 25.02
C GLN A 62 -5.49 -16.74 23.58
N PHE A 63 -6.49 -17.18 22.82
CA PHE A 63 -6.69 -16.72 21.45
C PHE A 63 -7.10 -15.24 21.36
N SER A 64 -7.78 -14.69 22.37
CA SER A 64 -8.20 -13.28 22.35
C SER A 64 -7.03 -12.30 22.41
N TRP A 65 -5.98 -12.59 23.17
CA TRP A 65 -4.76 -11.76 23.18
C TRP A 65 -4.03 -11.78 21.84
N SER A 66 -3.85 -12.97 21.24
CA SER A 66 -3.24 -13.06 19.91
C SER A 66 -4.09 -12.40 18.82
N ALA A 67 -5.43 -12.48 18.93
CA ALA A 67 -6.34 -11.79 18.02
C ALA A 67 -6.25 -10.26 18.18
N ASP A 68 -6.04 -9.76 19.39
CA ASP A 68 -5.86 -8.32 19.66
C ASP A 68 -4.55 -7.80 19.06
N GLU A 69 -3.45 -8.53 19.27
CA GLU A 69 -2.15 -8.19 18.67
C GLU A 69 -2.23 -8.18 17.15
N LEU A 70 -2.84 -9.22 16.55
CA LEU A 70 -3.04 -9.29 15.10
C LEU A 70 -3.91 -8.13 14.62
N THR A 71 -5.03 -7.83 15.30
CA THR A 71 -5.91 -6.70 14.94
C THR A 71 -5.17 -5.37 15.00
N ALA A 72 -4.31 -5.16 16.00
CA ALA A 72 -3.50 -3.95 16.12
C ALA A 72 -2.49 -3.81 14.96
N VAL A 73 -1.82 -4.91 14.59
CA VAL A 73 -0.89 -4.93 13.45
C VAL A 73 -1.63 -4.66 12.14
N LEU A 74 -2.79 -5.28 11.91
CA LEU A 74 -3.58 -5.09 10.70
C LEU A 74 -4.10 -3.64 10.58
N ARG A 75 -4.53 -3.02 11.68
CA ARG A 75 -4.89 -1.59 11.70
C ARG A 75 -3.70 -0.69 11.40
N GLY A 76 -2.53 -1.00 11.94
CA GLY A 76 -1.29 -0.26 11.63
C GLY A 76 -0.93 -0.37 10.15
N ALA A 77 -1.04 -1.57 9.57
CA ALA A 77 -0.83 -1.78 8.15
C ALA A 77 -1.84 -1.01 7.29
N ALA A 78 -3.14 -1.05 7.65
CA ALA A 78 -4.19 -0.29 6.96
C ALA A 78 -3.89 1.21 6.96
N SER A 79 -3.50 1.78 8.11
CA SER A 79 -3.13 3.19 8.22
C SER A 79 -1.96 3.55 7.29
N ALA A 80 -0.92 2.72 7.24
CA ALA A 80 0.22 2.96 6.37
C ALA A 80 -0.13 2.84 4.87
N LEU A 81 -1.04 1.93 4.51
CA LEU A 81 -1.55 1.79 3.14
C LEU A 81 -2.38 3.00 2.72
N ASP A 82 -3.21 3.54 3.61
CA ASP A 82 -4.03 4.74 3.37
C ASP A 82 -3.17 6.02 3.20
N GLU A 83 -2.13 6.17 4.03
CA GLU A 83 -1.13 7.23 3.84
C GLU A 83 -0.41 7.09 2.49
N GLY A 84 -0.04 5.86 2.12
CA GLY A 84 0.56 5.56 0.81
C GLY A 84 -0.38 5.88 -0.36
N LEU A 85 -1.67 5.57 -0.22
CA LEU A 85 -2.71 5.88 -1.21
C LEU A 85 -2.85 7.39 -1.41
N THR A 86 -2.97 8.12 -0.30
CA THR A 86 -3.08 9.59 -0.31
C THR A 86 -1.84 10.22 -0.95
N SER A 87 -0.65 9.74 -0.60
CA SER A 87 0.61 10.20 -1.18
C SER A 87 0.70 9.92 -2.67
N ALA A 88 0.34 8.71 -3.12
CA ALA A 88 0.36 8.33 -4.53
C ALA A 88 -0.62 9.17 -5.37
N ARG A 89 -1.86 9.37 -4.87
CA ARG A 89 -2.86 10.23 -5.52
C ARG A 89 -2.41 11.70 -5.55
N GLY A 90 -1.83 12.20 -4.45
CA GLY A 90 -1.28 13.56 -4.38
C GLY A 90 -0.13 13.80 -5.36
N ALA A 91 0.77 12.83 -5.49
CA ALA A 91 1.86 12.87 -6.47
C ALA A 91 1.34 12.84 -7.91
N ALA A 92 0.37 11.97 -8.21
CA ALA A 92 -0.25 11.92 -9.53
C ALA A 92 -0.93 13.25 -9.89
N SER A 93 -1.70 13.83 -8.97
CA SER A 93 -2.36 15.13 -9.16
C SER A 93 -1.35 16.26 -9.37
N SER A 94 -0.22 16.25 -8.65
CA SER A 94 0.81 17.29 -8.78
C SER A 94 1.50 17.25 -10.15
N ILE A 95 1.76 16.05 -10.67
CA ILE A 95 2.34 15.86 -11.99
C ILE A 95 1.35 16.30 -13.08
N ALA A 96 0.07 15.93 -12.96
CA ALA A 96 -0.96 16.31 -13.91
C ALA A 96 -1.13 17.84 -13.99
N VAL A 97 -1.19 18.53 -12.84
CA VAL A 97 -1.27 20.00 -12.81
C VAL A 97 -0.01 20.64 -13.39
N GLY A 98 1.17 20.10 -13.11
CA GLY A 98 2.42 20.59 -13.68
C GLY A 98 2.47 20.50 -15.21
N ALA A 99 1.95 19.41 -15.77
CA ALA A 99 1.89 19.18 -17.22
C ALA A 99 0.89 20.11 -17.94
N GLU A 100 -0.12 20.64 -17.26
CA GLU A 100 -1.08 21.60 -17.83
C GLU A 100 -0.51 23.03 -17.94
N HIS A 101 0.62 23.32 -17.29
CA HIS A 101 1.21 24.66 -17.20
C HIS A 101 2.56 24.80 -17.95
N GLU A 102 3.03 23.73 -18.62
CA GLU A 102 4.14 23.74 -19.60
C GLU A 102 3.63 23.99 -21.04
#